data_AF-A0A357YB34-F1
#
_entry.id   AF-A0A357YB34-F1
#
_cell.length_a   1.000
_cell.length_b   1.000
_cell.length_c   1.000
_cell.angle_alpha   90.00
_cell.angle_beta   90.00
_cell.angle_gamma   90.00
#
_symmetry.space_group_name_H-M   'P 1'
#
loop_
_entity.id
_entity.type
_entity.pdbx_description
1 polymer ?
#
loop_
_entity_poly.entity_id
_entity_poly.type
_entity_poly.pdbx_seq_one_letter_code
_entity_poly.pdbx_strand_id
1 'polypeptide(L)'
;MKILAIETSCDETAIAVLEARETKSGVDFKILSNQIASQIKIHAPYGGVVPNLAKREHRKKLPILLKRIRFKPDAIAVTCGPGLEPALWEGIEFAKALSKKWRGAPGPGKNLGG
;
A
#
# COMPACT_ATOMS: atom_id res chain seq x y z
N MET A 1 6.51 -10.01 13.06
CA MET A 1 5.43 -9.96 12.05
C MET A 1 5.74 -8.87 11.04
N LYS A 2 5.63 -9.14 9.74
CA LYS A 2 5.77 -8.13 8.68
C LYS A 2 4.41 -7.64 8.21
N ILE A 3 4.20 -6.33 8.22
CA ILE A 3 2.95 -5.67 7.83
C ILE A 3 3.19 -4.86 6.56
N LEU A 4 2.43 -5.13 5.50
CA LEU A 4 2.36 -4.25 4.33
C LEU A 4 1.31 -3.17 4.61
N ALA A 5 1.74 -1.92 4.73
CA ALA A 5 0.86 -0.77 4.92
C ALA A 5 0.61 -0.06 3.57
N ILE A 6 -0.64 0.29 3.29
CA ILE A 6 -1.08 1.01 2.08
C ILE A 6 -1.79 2.30 2.51
N GLU A 7 -1.39 3.42 1.92
CA GLU A 7 -1.94 4.75 2.18
C GLU A 7 -2.35 5.41 0.86
N THR A 8 -3.64 5.80 0.77
CA THR A 8 -4.28 6.40 -0.40
C THR A 8 -5.43 7.36 0.00
N SER A 9 -5.32 8.05 1.13
CA SER A 9 -6.38 8.91 1.64
C SER A 9 -6.59 10.22 0.86
N CYS A 10 -5.53 10.77 0.26
CA CYS A 10 -5.57 12.05 -0.45
C CYS A 10 -4.86 11.98 -1.81
N ASP A 11 -3.64 12.50 -1.94
CA ASP A 11 -2.93 12.61 -3.22
C ASP A 11 -1.54 11.95 -3.21
N GLU A 12 -1.13 11.35 -2.10
CA GLU A 12 -0.01 10.40 -2.04
C GLU A 12 -0.47 8.95 -2.19
N THR A 13 0.23 8.20 -3.04
CA THR A 13 0.17 6.73 -3.01
C THR A 13 1.39 6.24 -2.27
N ALA A 14 1.22 5.61 -1.12
CA ALA A 14 2.33 5.05 -0.37
C ALA A 14 2.14 3.57 -0.04
N ILE A 15 3.25 2.83 -0.11
CA ILE A 15 3.33 1.43 0.32
C ILE A 15 4.59 1.30 1.19
N ALA A 16 4.42 0.77 2.39
CA ALA A 16 5.51 0.47 3.30
C ALA A 16 5.45 -0.97 3.79
N VAL A 17 6.60 -1.53 4.17
CA VAL A 17 6.68 -2.77 4.95
C VAL A 17 7.30 -2.45 6.29
N LEU A 18 6.60 -2.79 7.35
CA LEU A 18 7.07 -2.66 8.72
C LEU A 18 7.27 -4.05 9.33
N GLU A 19 8.29 -4.20 10.16
CA GLU A 19 8.49 -5.36 11.01
C GLU A 19 8.11 -4.99 12.44
N ALA A 20 7.05 -5.61 12.94
CA ALA A 20 6.63 -5.54 14.34
C ALA A 20 7.29 -6.68 15.13
N ARG A 21 7.93 -6.36 16.24
CA ARG A 21 8.59 -7.30 17.15
C ARG A 21 8.12 -7.05 18.57
N GLU A 22 7.69 -8.09 19.27
CA GLU A 22 7.43 -8.01 20.70
C GLU A 22 8.73 -7.84 21.47
N THR A 23 8.68 -7.00 22.49
CA THR A 23 9.79 -6.66 23.38
C THR A 23 9.28 -6.67 24.82
N LYS A 24 10.19 -6.60 25.80
CA LYS A 24 9.82 -6.54 27.23
C LYS A 24 8.92 -5.33 27.57
N SER A 25 8.95 -4.27 26.77
CA SER A 25 8.23 -3.01 27.01
C SER A 25 7.06 -2.77 26.04
N GLY A 26 6.67 -3.77 25.23
CA GLY A 26 5.59 -3.64 24.23
C GLY A 26 6.04 -4.05 22.83
N VAL A 27 5.49 -3.42 21.79
CA VAL A 27 5.79 -3.74 20.38
C VAL A 27 6.70 -2.67 19.78
N ASP A 28 7.86 -3.08 19.26
CA ASP A 28 8.76 -2.25 18.46
C ASP A 28 8.43 -2.38 16.97
N PHE A 29 8.55 -1.29 16.21
CA PHE A 29 8.30 -1.24 14.78
C PHE A 29 9.54 -0.77 14.03
N LYS A 30 10.01 -1.59 13.08
CA LYS A 30 11.11 -1.25 12.16
C LYS A 30 10.59 -1.10 10.73
N ILE A 31 10.86 0.03 10.08
CA ILE A 31 10.55 0.20 8.66
C ILE A 31 11.57 -0.59 7.83
N LEU A 32 11.10 -1.55 7.03
CA LEU A 32 11.94 -2.35 6.13
C LEU A 32 11.94 -1.79 4.70
N SER A 33 10.86 -1.16 4.28
CA SER A 33 10.73 -0.49 2.99
C SER A 33 9.67 0.60 3.07
N ASN A 34 9.88 1.70 2.36
CA ASN A 34 8.91 2.77 2.22
C ASN A 34 8.98 3.30 0.78
N GLN A 35 7.86 3.36 0.09
CA GLN A 35 7.73 3.83 -1.28
C GLN A 35 6.57 4.82 -1.36
N ILE A 36 6.82 6.01 -1.91
CA ILE A 36 5.83 7.08 -2.01
C ILE A 36 5.82 7.62 -3.45
N ALA A 37 4.62 7.87 -3.97
CA ALA A 37 4.40 8.59 -5.21
C ALA A 37 3.37 9.70 -4.98
N SER A 38 3.84 10.96 -5.04
CA SER A 38 2.98 12.15 -4.88
C SER A 38 2.35 12.57 -6.20
N GLN A 39 1.13 13.11 -6.12
CA GLN A 39 0.34 13.63 -7.24
C GLN A 39 0.30 15.17 -7.28
N ILE A 40 1.06 15.89 -6.45
CA ILE A 40 1.05 17.36 -6.39
C ILE A 40 1.12 18.00 -7.79
N LYS A 41 2.04 17.53 -8.65
CA LYS A 41 2.23 18.09 -10.00
C LYS A 41 1.01 17.94 -10.92
N ILE A 42 0.24 16.87 -10.77
CA ILE A 42 -0.94 16.64 -11.63
C ILE A 42 -2.18 17.38 -11.12
N HIS A 43 -2.24 17.71 -9.82
CA HIS A 43 -3.31 18.50 -9.22
C HIS A 43 -3.05 20.01 -9.32
N ALA A 44 -1.80 20.44 -9.50
CA ALA A 44 -1.42 21.86 -9.55
C ALA A 44 -2.27 22.73 -10.51
N PRO A 45 -2.62 22.30 -11.74
CA PRO A 45 -3.46 23.11 -12.65
C PRO A 45 -4.90 23.34 -12.15
N TYR A 46 -5.36 22.55 -11.19
CA TYR A 46 -6.73 22.61 -10.65
C TYR A 46 -6.83 23.44 -9.36
N GLY A 47 -5.71 23.92 -8.81
CA GLY A 47 -5.69 24.68 -7.56
C GLY A 47 -6.04 23.85 -6.30
N GLY A 48 -6.14 22.53 -6.42
CA GLY A 48 -6.50 21.64 -5.32
C GLY A 48 -6.61 20.19 -5.77
N VAL A 49 -6.79 19.28 -4.81
CA VAL A 49 -6.89 17.84 -5.09
C VAL A 49 -8.24 17.53 -5.72
N VAL A 50 -8.22 16.94 -6.91
CA VAL A 50 -9.42 16.49 -7.63
C VAL A 50 -9.68 15.01 -7.29
N PRO A 51 -10.78 14.65 -6.58
CA PRO A 51 -10.93 13.30 -5.99
C PRO A 51 -10.87 12.15 -7.00
N ASN A 52 -11.56 12.28 -8.15
CA ASN A 52 -11.56 11.24 -9.18
C ASN A 52 -10.21 11.12 -9.91
N LEU A 53 -9.47 12.23 -10.02
CA LEU A 53 -8.10 12.22 -10.53
C LEU A 53 -7.19 11.49 -9.55
N ALA A 54 -7.36 11.74 -8.24
CA ALA A 54 -6.55 11.10 -7.22
C ALA A 54 -6.72 9.57 -7.21
N LYS A 55 -7.96 9.10 -7.20
CA LYS A 55 -8.31 7.68 -7.38
C LYS A 55 -7.59 7.05 -8.57
N ARG A 56 -7.64 7.70 -9.74
CA ARG A 56 -7.04 7.19 -10.97
C ARG A 56 -5.52 7.05 -10.85
N GLU A 57 -4.86 8.01 -10.22
CA GLU A 57 -3.42 7.96 -10.03
C GLU A 57 -3.01 6.92 -8.98
N HIS A 58 -3.77 6.73 -7.89
CA HIS A 58 -3.56 5.60 -6.97
C HIS A 58 -3.62 4.25 -7.69
N ARG A 59 -4.67 4.02 -8.51
CA ARG A 59 -4.82 2.80 -9.32
C ARG A 59 -3.59 2.50 -10.16
N LYS A 60 -3.00 3.53 -10.77
CA LYS A 60 -1.79 3.40 -11.61
C LYS A 60 -0.55 3.11 -10.76
N LYS A 61 -0.40 3.78 -9.61
CA LYS A 61 0.84 3.73 -8.81
C LYS A 61 0.92 2.53 -7.88
N LEU A 62 -0.17 2.09 -7.28
CA LEU A 62 -0.21 0.94 -6.36
C LEU A 62 0.53 -0.32 -6.90
N PRO A 63 0.24 -0.84 -8.11
CA PRO A 63 0.95 -2.01 -8.63
C PRO A 63 2.43 -1.73 -8.92
N ILE A 64 2.80 -0.49 -9.26
CA ILE A 64 4.19 -0.10 -9.53
C ILE A 64 5.00 -0.08 -8.22
N LEU A 65 4.44 0.52 -7.16
CA LEU A 65 5.08 0.56 -5.86
C LEU A 65 5.18 -0.84 -5.25
N LEU A 66 4.14 -1.66 -5.37
CA LEU A 66 4.14 -3.03 -4.86
C LEU A 66 5.25 -3.89 -5.48
N LYS A 67 5.54 -3.73 -6.78
CA LYS A 67 6.64 -4.45 -7.47
C LYS A 67 8.02 -4.17 -6.87
N ARG A 68 8.20 -3.07 -6.16
CA ARG A 68 9.47 -2.70 -5.51
C ARG A 68 9.62 -3.33 -4.13
N ILE A 69 8.55 -3.91 -3.58
CA ILE A 69 8.57 -4.58 -2.29
C ILE A 69 9.12 -6.00 -2.48
N ARG A 70 10.21 -6.31 -1.76
CA ARG A 70 10.87 -7.63 -1.79
C ARG A 70 10.57 -8.51 -0.57
N PHE A 71 9.71 -8.04 0.33
CA PHE A 71 9.34 -8.74 1.55
C PHE A 71 8.00 -9.44 1.37
N LYS A 72 7.88 -10.67 1.87
CA LYS A 72 6.59 -11.35 2.02
C LYS A 72 5.94 -10.87 3.32
N PRO A 73 4.79 -10.17 3.28
CA PRO A 73 4.11 -9.72 4.48
C PRO A 73 3.23 -10.82 5.07
N ASP A 74 3.03 -10.76 6.39
CA ASP A 74 2.12 -11.62 7.15
C ASP A 74 0.70 -11.03 7.22
N ALA A 75 0.59 -9.70 7.17
CA ALA A 75 -0.68 -8.99 7.08
C ALA A 75 -0.62 -7.75 6.17
N ILE A 76 -1.79 -7.27 5.78
CA ILE A 76 -1.98 -6.04 5.02
C ILE A 76 -2.79 -5.08 5.89
N ALA A 77 -2.27 -3.88 6.10
CA ALA A 77 -2.98 -2.74 6.67
C ALA A 77 -3.24 -1.72 5.56
N VAL A 78 -4.42 -1.10 5.58
CA VAL A 78 -4.80 -0.08 4.61
C VAL A 78 -5.61 1.00 5.29
N THR A 79 -5.35 2.25 4.93
CA THR A 79 -6.08 3.40 5.45
C THR A 79 -7.54 3.35 4.99
N CYS A 80 -8.46 3.35 5.95
CA CYS A 80 -9.90 3.31 5.71
C CYS A 80 -10.61 4.65 5.98
N GLY A 81 -9.91 5.62 6.58
CA GLY A 81 -10.40 6.97 6.81
C GLY A 81 -9.69 7.66 7.97
N PRO A 82 -9.92 8.98 8.16
CA PRO A 82 -10.66 9.87 7.24
C PRO A 82 -9.91 10.12 5.91
N GLY A 83 -10.58 10.66 4.89
CA GLY A 83 -9.96 10.96 3.59
C GLY A 83 -10.96 11.12 2.44
N LEU A 84 -10.46 11.26 1.22
CA LEU A 84 -11.27 11.33 0.00
C LEU A 84 -11.84 9.95 -0.31
N GLU A 85 -13.16 9.80 -0.23
CA GLU A 85 -13.85 8.52 -0.43
C GLU A 85 -13.40 7.77 -1.71
N PRO A 86 -13.33 8.40 -2.91
CA PRO A 86 -12.89 7.69 -4.12
C PRO A 86 -11.45 7.18 -4.05
N ALA A 87 -10.57 7.88 -3.32
CA ALA A 87 -9.16 7.53 -3.17
C ALA A 87 -8.99 6.39 -2.15
N LEU A 88 -9.67 6.48 -0.99
CA LEU A 88 -9.68 5.44 0.04
C LEU A 88 -10.14 4.08 -0.52
N TRP A 89 -11.25 4.07 -1.27
CA TRP A 89 -11.79 2.84 -1.84
C TRP A 89 -10.82 2.13 -2.79
N GLU A 90 -9.98 2.87 -3.52
CA GLU A 90 -8.99 2.28 -4.42
C GLU A 90 -7.92 1.51 -3.63
N GLY A 91 -7.43 2.07 -2.51
CA GLY A 91 -6.53 1.37 -1.60
C GLY A 91 -7.17 0.14 -0.96
N ILE A 92 -8.39 0.28 -0.45
CA ILE A 92 -9.15 -0.81 0.21
C ILE A 92 -9.36 -2.00 -0.73
N GLU A 93 -9.85 -1.75 -1.95
CA GLU A 93 -10.10 -2.82 -2.93
C GLU A 93 -8.80 -3.45 -3.42
N PHE A 94 -7.73 -2.66 -3.59
CA PHE A 94 -6.41 -3.19 -3.89
C PHE A 94 -5.89 -4.11 -2.79
N ALA A 95 -6.01 -3.72 -1.52
CA ALA A 95 -5.61 -4.52 -0.36
C ALA A 95 -6.39 -5.84 -0.28
N LYS A 96 -7.73 -5.80 -0.48
CA LYS A 96 -8.58 -7.00 -0.53
C LYS A 96 -8.18 -7.94 -1.66
N ALA A 97 -7.97 -7.41 -2.87
CA ALA A 97 -7.55 -8.20 -4.02
C ALA A 97 -6.18 -8.85 -3.80
N LEU A 98 -5.24 -8.11 -3.21
CA LEU A 98 -3.90 -8.59 -2.87
C LEU A 98 -3.96 -9.70 -1.81
N SER A 99 -4.79 -9.53 -0.77
CA SER A 99 -5.01 -10.55 0.26
C SER A 99 -5.53 -11.86 -0.33
N LYS A 100 -6.55 -11.79 -1.22
CA LYS A 100 -7.07 -12.97 -1.92
C LYS A 100 -5.99 -13.66 -2.76
N LYS A 101 -5.21 -12.87 -3.52
CA LYS A 101 -4.11 -13.39 -4.35
C LYS A 101 -3.05 -14.11 -3.52
N TRP A 102 -2.68 -13.59 -2.35
CA TRP A 102 -1.67 -14.21 -1.49
C TRP A 102 -2.16 -15.35 -0.62
N ARG A 103 -3.46 -15.42 -0.33
CA ARG A 103 -4.07 -16.61 0.29
C ARG A 103 -4.15 -17.80 -0.68
N GLY A 104 -4.37 -17.54 -1.97
CA GLY A 104 -4.47 -18.58 -2.99
C GLY A 104 -3.14 -18.97 -3.66
N ALA A 105 -2.08 -18.17 -3.53
CA ALA A 105 -0.78 -18.47 -4.11
C ALA A 105 0.12 -19.25 -3.12
N PRO A 106 0.82 -20.31 -3.54
CA PRO A 106 1.99 -20.77 -2.79
C PRO A 106 2.93 -19.57 -2.65
N GLY A 107 3.30 -19.22 -1.42
CA GLY A 107 4.00 -17.97 -1.14
C GLY A 107 5.24 -17.76 -2.04
N PRO A 108 5.64 -16.50 -2.30
CA PRO A 108 6.84 -16.22 -3.10
C PRO A 108 8.02 -16.90 -2.42
N GLY A 109 8.52 -17.98 -3.02
CA GLY A 109 9.44 -18.93 -2.39
C GLY A 109 9.34 -20.38 -2.86
N LYS A 110 8.26 -20.79 -3.56
CA LYS A 110 8.34 -22.02 -4.37
C LYS A 110 8.96 -21.67 -5.71
N ASN A 111 10.22 -22.09 -5.91
CA ASN A 111 10.88 -22.14 -7.20
C ASN A 111 9.90 -22.71 -8.24
N LEU A 112 9.52 -21.90 -9.22
CA LEU A 112 8.94 -22.41 -10.46
C LEU A 112 10.12 -22.93 -11.27
N GLY A 113 10.55 -24.15 -10.95
CA GLY A 113 11.38 -24.95 -11.84
C GLY A 113 10.52 -25.38 -13.02
N GLY A 114 10.98 -25.00 -14.22
CA GLY A 114 10.52 -25.39 -15.54
C GLY A 114 11.61 -25.01 -16.52
#